data_AF-A0A2A7BHN6-F1
#
_entry.id   AF-A0A2A7BHN6-F1
#
_cell.length_a   1.000
_cell.length_b   1.000
_cell.length_c   1.000
_cell.angle_alpha   90.00
_cell.angle_beta   90.00
_cell.angle_gamma   90.00
#
_symmetry.space_group_name_H-M   'P 1'
#
loop_
_entity.id
_entity.type
_entity.pdbx_description
1 polymer ?
#
loop_
_entity_poly.entity_id
_entity_poly.type
_entity_poly.pdbx_seq_one_letter_code
_entity_poly.pdbx_strand_id
1 'polypeptide(L)'
;MGLFPSSKDFKDGPGVEKDTPRKTGVGRFFELVGRDMSGMFLANLLTCIGFLPVICLVYIGFLMNNLTVMIVSAIAGGILAGPALAGVYDTVLRALRDEAGYWWTTYRRAFRQNFKASILPGILYCVVVTVQIFLVYFCFNMLYHGTNVGVPMWVATVLNLVLFHMLFSYMWPQIVLLDQPLRLTLKNSLNCMIAFLPHALAAALVTILFWGLVILCMPLGLLLMLVLGFWFQCEICCQIVYGDLNRVFHIEESIQKLHDAQLEEELRAERGQDTPEE
;
A
#
# COMPACT_ATOMS: atom_id res chain seq x y z
N MET A 1 7.93 -13.52 -34.32
CA MET A 1 8.39 -12.98 -33.02
C MET A 1 7.25 -13.17 -32.03
N GLY A 2 7.44 -13.95 -30.98
CA GLY A 2 6.38 -14.40 -30.08
C GLY A 2 5.74 -13.23 -29.31
N LEU A 3 4.43 -13.30 -29.13
CA LEU A 3 3.59 -12.31 -28.45
C LEU A 3 3.79 -12.27 -26.92
N PHE A 4 4.70 -13.08 -26.38
CA PHE A 4 5.01 -13.20 -24.96
C PHE A 4 6.53 -13.14 -24.75
N PRO A 5 7.01 -12.37 -23.76
CA PRO A 5 8.44 -12.30 -23.46
C PRO A 5 8.94 -13.67 -22.97
N SER A 6 10.08 -14.10 -23.51
CA SER A 6 10.72 -15.38 -23.21
C SER A 6 11.42 -15.30 -21.84
N SER A 7 11.56 -16.41 -21.13
CA SER A 7 12.38 -16.53 -19.90
C SER A 7 13.82 -16.01 -20.06
N LYS A 8 14.31 -15.87 -21.30
CA LYS A 8 15.63 -15.35 -21.64
C LYS A 8 15.71 -13.82 -21.75
N ASP A 9 14.56 -13.12 -21.77
CA ASP A 9 14.49 -11.64 -21.79
C ASP A 9 14.60 -11.02 -20.39
N PHE A 10 14.79 -11.87 -19.39
CA PHE A 10 14.65 -11.61 -17.98
C PHE A 10 16.00 -11.89 -17.31
N LYS A 11 16.70 -10.83 -16.88
CA LYS A 11 17.90 -10.94 -16.03
C LYS A 11 17.48 -11.33 -14.63
N ASP A 12 17.87 -12.51 -14.16
CA ASP A 12 17.59 -12.97 -12.81
C ASP A 12 18.03 -11.91 -11.79
N GLY A 13 17.05 -11.39 -11.04
CA GLY A 13 17.31 -10.48 -9.92
C GLY A 13 18.11 -11.20 -8.83
N PRO A 14 18.63 -10.47 -7.83
CA PRO A 14 19.27 -11.07 -6.67
C PRO A 14 18.26 -11.94 -5.92
N GLY A 15 18.19 -13.23 -6.27
CA GLY A 15 17.29 -14.21 -5.68
C GLY A 15 17.79 -14.65 -4.31
N VAL A 16 16.86 -15.00 -3.43
CA VAL A 16 17.16 -15.72 -2.18
C VAL A 16 17.12 -17.22 -2.47
N GLU A 17 18.07 -17.97 -1.90
CA GLU A 17 18.05 -19.44 -1.99
C GLU A 17 16.75 -19.97 -1.39
N LYS A 18 16.05 -20.83 -2.14
CA LYS A 18 14.72 -21.37 -1.77
C LYS A 18 14.69 -22.07 -0.40
N ASP A 19 15.83 -22.50 0.12
CA ASP A 19 15.97 -23.27 1.36
C ASP A 19 16.45 -22.45 2.57
N THR A 20 16.65 -21.13 2.45
CA THR A 20 17.04 -20.31 3.61
C THR A 20 15.83 -20.02 4.50
N PRO A 21 15.87 -20.32 5.82
CA PRO A 21 14.77 -19.97 6.71
C PRO A 21 14.58 -18.46 6.76
N ARG A 22 13.33 -18.01 6.51
CA ARG A 22 12.99 -16.57 6.50
C ARG A 22 13.31 -15.95 7.85
N LYS A 23 14.11 -14.88 7.84
CA LYS A 23 14.33 -14.05 9.04
C LYS A 23 13.01 -13.39 9.47
N THR A 24 12.90 -13.04 10.74
CA THR A 24 11.73 -12.36 11.31
C THR A 24 12.12 -10.97 11.86
N GLY A 25 11.14 -10.06 11.91
CA GLY A 25 11.30 -8.72 12.49
C GLY A 25 12.36 -7.87 11.78
N VAL A 26 13.20 -7.18 12.56
CA VAL A 26 14.19 -6.21 12.05
C VAL A 26 15.23 -6.85 11.12
N GLY A 27 15.59 -8.11 11.35
CA GLY A 27 16.51 -8.85 10.47
C GLY A 27 15.94 -9.09 9.08
N ARG A 28 14.61 -9.24 8.97
CA ARG A 28 13.90 -9.36 7.70
C ARG A 28 13.85 -8.02 6.97
N PHE A 29 13.59 -6.93 7.69
CA PHE A 29 13.60 -5.58 7.14
C PHE A 29 14.92 -5.27 6.42
N PHE A 30 16.06 -5.42 7.09
CA PHE A 30 17.35 -5.13 6.47
C PHE A 30 17.72 -6.06 5.32
N GLU A 31 17.26 -7.31 5.34
CA GLU A 31 17.43 -8.25 4.23
C GLU A 31 16.66 -7.78 2.99
N LEU A 32 15.40 -7.40 3.16
CA LEU A 32 14.55 -6.91 2.08
C LEU A 32 15.06 -5.58 1.52
N VAL A 33 15.41 -4.65 2.40
CA VAL A 33 16.05 -3.39 2.01
C VAL A 33 17.34 -3.67 1.25
N GLY A 34 18.19 -4.59 1.69
CA GLY A 34 19.43 -4.92 0.99
C GLY A 34 19.21 -5.53 -0.40
N ARG A 35 18.17 -6.34 -0.57
CA ARG A 35 17.88 -7.08 -1.81
C ARG A 35 17.08 -6.27 -2.83
N ASP A 36 15.98 -5.66 -2.39
CA ASP A 36 14.94 -5.08 -3.25
C ASP A 36 14.82 -3.55 -3.13
N MET A 37 15.81 -2.88 -2.50
CA MET A 37 15.79 -1.42 -2.28
C MET A 37 15.42 -0.63 -3.53
N SER A 38 16.05 -0.96 -4.66
CA SER A 38 15.94 -0.20 -5.89
C SER A 38 14.52 -0.27 -6.46
N GLY A 39 13.90 -1.44 -6.44
CA GLY A 39 12.52 -1.63 -6.86
C GLY A 39 11.54 -0.90 -5.94
N MET A 40 11.69 -1.02 -4.62
CA MET A 40 10.83 -0.34 -3.64
C MET A 40 10.97 1.18 -3.72
N PHE A 41 12.19 1.69 -3.89
CA PHE A 41 12.46 3.12 -4.06
C PHE A 41 11.90 3.67 -5.38
N LEU A 42 12.06 2.97 -6.50
CA LEU A 42 11.49 3.41 -7.78
C LEU A 42 9.96 3.39 -7.76
N ALA A 43 9.36 2.38 -7.13
CA ALA A 43 7.92 2.34 -6.90
C ALA A 43 7.46 3.55 -6.04
N ASN A 44 8.22 3.92 -5.01
CA ASN A 44 7.95 5.12 -4.20
C ASN A 44 7.92 6.39 -5.04
N LEU A 45 8.90 6.60 -5.93
CA LEU A 45 8.93 7.79 -6.78
C LEU A 45 7.70 7.87 -7.68
N LEU A 46 7.24 6.75 -8.22
CA LEU A 46 6.02 6.69 -9.01
C LEU A 46 4.78 7.01 -8.16
N THR A 47 4.73 6.54 -6.91
CA THR A 47 3.67 6.91 -5.97
C THR A 47 3.71 8.38 -5.60
N CYS A 48 4.89 8.97 -5.35
CA CYS A 48 5.03 10.41 -5.15
C CYS A 48 4.51 11.20 -6.35
N ILE A 49 4.83 10.79 -7.58
CA ILE A 49 4.30 11.41 -8.80
C ILE A 49 2.78 11.25 -8.88
N GLY A 50 2.24 10.06 -8.54
CA GLY A 50 0.80 9.81 -8.53
C GLY A 50 0.03 10.64 -7.49
N PHE A 51 0.66 10.96 -6.36
CA PHE A 51 0.09 11.80 -5.30
C PHE A 51 0.31 13.30 -5.53
N LEU A 52 1.29 13.70 -6.36
CA LEU A 52 1.62 15.10 -6.60
C LEU A 52 0.40 15.95 -7.02
N PRO A 53 -0.49 15.52 -7.94
CA PRO A 53 -1.69 16.27 -8.28
C PRO A 53 -2.63 16.46 -7.08
N VAL A 54 -2.82 15.44 -6.23
CA VAL A 54 -3.63 15.54 -5.00
C VAL A 54 -3.03 16.60 -4.09
N ILE A 55 -1.73 16.49 -3.82
CA ILE A 55 -1.02 17.37 -2.89
C ILE A 55 -1.13 18.82 -3.36
N CYS A 56 -0.86 19.09 -4.63
CA CYS A 56 -0.95 20.43 -5.20
C CYS A 56 -2.38 21.00 -5.14
N LEU A 57 -3.39 20.23 -5.55
CA LEU A 57 -4.77 20.70 -5.59
C LEU A 57 -5.36 20.90 -4.18
N VAL A 58 -5.10 19.98 -3.26
CA VAL A 58 -5.52 20.11 -1.85
C VAL A 58 -4.81 21.30 -1.19
N TYR A 59 -3.53 21.53 -1.51
CA TYR A 59 -2.81 22.71 -1.03
C TYR A 59 -3.42 24.02 -1.54
N ILE A 60 -3.85 24.09 -2.80
CA ILE A 60 -4.60 25.25 -3.33
C ILE A 60 -5.89 25.45 -2.53
N GLY A 61 -6.67 24.39 -2.30
CA GLY A 61 -7.88 24.47 -1.48
C GLY A 61 -7.62 24.94 -0.05
N PHE A 62 -6.49 24.53 0.52
CA PHE A 62 -6.02 24.97 1.83
C PHE A 62 -5.66 26.45 1.84
N LEU A 63 -4.92 26.95 0.84
CA LEU A 63 -4.62 28.38 0.68
C LEU A 63 -5.89 29.24 0.54
N MET A 64 -6.92 28.69 -0.10
CA MET A 64 -8.24 29.32 -0.25
C MET A 64 -9.10 29.21 1.02
N ASN A 65 -8.65 28.50 2.07
CA ASN A 65 -9.43 28.14 3.26
C ASN A 65 -10.82 27.55 2.92
N ASN A 66 -10.91 26.76 1.84
CA ASN A 66 -12.18 26.24 1.34
C ASN A 66 -12.19 24.71 1.35
N LEU A 67 -12.93 24.15 2.32
CA LEU A 67 -13.07 22.71 2.49
C LEU A 67 -13.67 22.02 1.26
N THR A 68 -14.62 22.65 0.58
CA THR A 68 -15.25 22.06 -0.63
C THR A 68 -14.22 21.89 -1.75
N VAL A 69 -13.36 22.89 -1.97
CA VAL A 69 -12.28 22.81 -2.96
C VAL A 69 -11.28 21.70 -2.58
N MET A 70 -10.94 21.57 -1.30
CA MET A 70 -10.07 20.50 -0.82
C MET A 70 -10.68 19.11 -1.06
N ILE A 71 -11.97 18.91 -0.78
CA ILE A 71 -12.65 17.62 -0.98
C ILE A 71 -12.73 17.26 -2.47
N VAL A 72 -13.15 18.19 -3.33
CA VAL A 72 -13.22 17.94 -4.79
C VAL A 72 -11.83 17.60 -5.35
N SER A 73 -10.79 18.29 -4.87
CA SER A 73 -9.39 18.02 -5.21
C SER A 73 -8.95 16.61 -4.78
N ALA A 74 -9.31 16.21 -3.56
CA ALA A 74 -9.00 14.89 -3.02
C ALA A 74 -9.70 13.76 -3.79
N ILE A 75 -10.94 13.98 -4.25
CA ILE A 75 -11.67 13.03 -5.11
C ILE A 75 -10.96 12.89 -6.46
N ALA A 76 -10.65 14.01 -7.12
CA ALA A 76 -10.03 14.01 -8.44
C ALA A 76 -8.65 13.33 -8.41
N GLY A 77 -7.81 13.69 -7.43
CA GLY A 77 -6.49 13.10 -7.33
C GLY A 77 -6.49 11.67 -6.75
N GLY A 78 -7.48 11.30 -5.94
CA GLY A 78 -7.65 9.95 -5.39
C GLY A 78 -7.78 8.86 -6.46
N ILE A 79 -8.29 9.22 -7.65
CA ILE A 79 -8.38 8.33 -8.82
C ILE A 79 -6.99 7.84 -9.26
N LEU A 80 -5.98 8.71 -9.20
CA LEU A 80 -4.59 8.38 -9.58
C LEU A 80 -3.78 7.85 -8.40
N ALA A 81 -3.99 8.43 -7.22
CA ALA A 81 -3.28 8.08 -6.00
C ALA A 81 -3.57 6.65 -5.54
N GLY A 82 -4.81 6.17 -5.70
CA GLY A 82 -5.18 4.80 -5.32
C GLY A 82 -4.37 3.72 -6.06
N PRO A 83 -4.39 3.70 -7.41
CA PRO A 83 -3.57 2.78 -8.21
C PRO A 83 -2.06 2.92 -7.95
N ALA A 84 -1.58 4.15 -7.76
CA ALA A 84 -0.17 4.38 -7.45
C ALA A 84 0.23 3.82 -6.08
N LEU A 85 -0.66 3.89 -5.09
CA LEU A 85 -0.45 3.30 -3.77
C LEU A 85 -0.50 1.76 -3.85
N ALA A 86 -1.49 1.20 -4.56
CA ALA A 86 -1.59 -0.24 -4.79
C ALA A 86 -0.32 -0.82 -5.44
N GLY A 87 0.31 -0.09 -6.36
CA GLY A 87 1.57 -0.51 -6.98
C GLY A 87 2.75 -0.62 -6.00
N VAL A 88 2.86 0.29 -5.01
CA VAL A 88 3.89 0.18 -3.97
C VAL A 88 3.59 -0.96 -3.01
N TYR A 89 2.34 -1.11 -2.56
CA TYR A 89 1.94 -2.23 -1.70
C TYR A 89 2.27 -3.58 -2.35
N ASP A 90 1.97 -3.71 -3.63
CA ASP A 90 2.26 -4.89 -4.41
C ASP A 90 3.76 -5.16 -4.57
N THR A 91 4.57 -4.12 -4.81
CA THR A 91 6.03 -4.25 -4.85
C THR A 91 6.60 -4.73 -3.51
N VAL A 92 6.12 -4.14 -2.40
CA VAL A 92 6.53 -4.49 -1.03
C VAL A 92 6.10 -5.92 -0.67
N LEU A 93 4.87 -6.32 -1.00
CA LEU A 93 4.35 -7.65 -0.70
C LEU A 93 5.05 -8.74 -1.50
N ARG A 94 5.43 -8.46 -2.76
CA ARG A 94 6.28 -9.37 -3.53
C ARG A 94 7.66 -9.52 -2.93
N ALA A 95 8.29 -8.41 -2.52
CA ALA A 95 9.55 -8.45 -1.80
C ALA A 95 9.42 -9.30 -0.52
N LEU A 96 8.36 -9.09 0.27
CA LEU A 96 8.10 -9.89 1.48
C LEU A 96 7.93 -11.39 1.21
N ARG A 97 7.45 -11.77 0.02
CA ARG A 97 7.25 -13.15 -0.42
C ARG A 97 8.45 -13.77 -1.14
N ASP A 98 9.53 -13.03 -1.32
CA ASP A 98 10.73 -13.47 -2.04
C ASP A 98 10.48 -13.76 -3.54
N GLU A 99 9.54 -13.05 -4.17
CA GLU A 99 9.27 -13.20 -5.61
C GLU A 99 10.34 -12.51 -6.49
N ALA A 100 10.50 -13.00 -7.73
CA ALA A 100 11.53 -12.53 -8.66
C ALA A 100 11.44 -11.02 -8.97
N GLY A 101 12.59 -10.32 -8.83
CA GLY A 101 12.73 -8.86 -8.79
C GLY A 101 12.58 -8.09 -10.11
N TYR A 102 11.73 -8.51 -11.05
CA TYR A 102 11.43 -7.74 -12.26
C TYR A 102 10.55 -6.53 -11.96
N TRP A 103 11.11 -5.51 -11.30
CA TRP A 103 10.33 -4.44 -10.67
C TRP A 103 9.40 -3.70 -11.65
N TRP A 104 9.87 -3.32 -12.85
CA TRP A 104 9.07 -2.47 -13.75
C TRP A 104 7.92 -3.23 -14.42
N THR A 105 8.19 -4.43 -14.94
CA THR A 105 7.17 -5.23 -15.63
C THR A 105 6.07 -5.65 -14.65
N THR A 106 6.46 -6.02 -13.43
CA THR A 106 5.55 -6.41 -12.37
C THR A 106 4.77 -5.21 -11.81
N TYR A 107 5.42 -4.06 -11.56
CA TYR A 107 4.74 -2.82 -11.15
C TYR A 107 3.71 -2.38 -12.18
N ARG A 108 4.08 -2.34 -13.47
CA ARG A 108 3.16 -1.92 -14.55
C ARG A 108 1.97 -2.87 -14.67
N ARG A 109 2.18 -4.17 -14.50
CA ARG A 109 1.12 -5.18 -14.51
C ARG A 109 0.17 -4.95 -13.33
N ALA A 110 0.71 -4.80 -12.12
CA ALA A 110 -0.07 -4.59 -10.91
C ALA A 110 -0.86 -3.28 -10.94
N PHE A 111 -0.25 -2.19 -11.40
CA PHE A 111 -0.93 -0.91 -11.57
C PHE A 111 -2.16 -1.05 -12.47
N ARG A 112 -2.06 -1.83 -13.56
CA ARG A 112 -3.18 -2.06 -14.50
C ARG A 112 -4.25 -3.00 -13.94
N GLN A 113 -3.83 -4.09 -13.30
CA GLN A 113 -4.75 -5.07 -12.71
C GLN A 113 -5.56 -4.46 -11.56
N ASN A 114 -4.87 -3.75 -10.67
CA ASN A 114 -5.48 -3.17 -9.48
C ASN A 114 -6.11 -1.79 -9.74
N PHE A 115 -6.01 -1.24 -10.96
CA PHE A 115 -6.48 0.10 -11.28
C PHE A 115 -7.95 0.31 -10.87
N LYS A 116 -8.85 -0.57 -11.34
CA LYS A 116 -10.29 -0.44 -11.07
C LYS A 116 -10.63 -0.70 -9.60
N ALA A 117 -9.99 -1.69 -8.99
CA ALA A 117 -10.23 -2.06 -7.60
C ALA A 117 -9.75 -0.99 -6.62
N SER A 118 -8.66 -0.27 -6.96
CA SER A 118 -8.02 0.72 -6.07
C SER A 118 -8.56 2.14 -6.20
N ILE A 119 -9.33 2.49 -7.23
CA ILE A 119 -9.90 3.84 -7.39
C ILE A 119 -10.79 4.22 -6.20
N LEU A 120 -11.80 3.42 -5.88
CA LEU A 120 -12.75 3.78 -4.83
C LEU A 120 -12.08 3.82 -3.44
N PRO A 121 -11.26 2.84 -3.04
CA PRO A 121 -10.46 2.94 -1.82
C PRO A 121 -9.51 4.14 -1.83
N GLY A 122 -8.90 4.47 -2.97
CA GLY A 122 -8.02 5.63 -3.14
C GLY A 122 -8.73 6.97 -2.95
N ILE A 123 -9.92 7.13 -3.54
CA ILE A 123 -10.78 8.30 -3.34
C ILE A 123 -11.17 8.43 -1.87
N LEU A 124 -11.68 7.35 -1.27
CA LEU A 124 -12.07 7.34 0.14
C LEU A 124 -10.87 7.68 1.03
N TYR A 125 -9.70 7.13 0.71
CA TYR A 125 -8.47 7.40 1.45
C TYR A 125 -8.12 8.89 1.41
N CYS A 126 -8.03 9.46 0.20
CA CYS A 126 -7.63 10.85 0.01
C CYS A 126 -8.63 11.83 0.62
N VAL A 127 -9.94 11.58 0.49
CA VAL A 127 -10.98 12.44 1.05
C VAL A 127 -10.91 12.44 2.57
N VAL A 128 -10.84 11.27 3.22
CA VAL A 128 -10.81 11.20 4.68
C VAL A 128 -9.52 11.80 5.23
N VAL A 129 -8.35 11.51 4.62
CA VAL A 129 -7.08 12.13 5.03
C VAL A 129 -7.13 13.65 4.87
N THR A 130 -7.72 14.16 3.79
CA THR A 130 -7.88 15.61 3.58
C THR A 130 -8.76 16.26 4.66
N VAL A 131 -9.87 15.61 5.02
CA VAL A 131 -10.74 16.06 6.12
C VAL A 131 -10.01 15.99 7.47
N GLN A 132 -9.20 14.96 7.71
CA GLN A 132 -8.39 14.83 8.92
C GLN A 132 -7.35 15.96 9.03
N ILE A 133 -6.62 16.25 7.95
CA ILE A 133 -5.65 17.36 7.91
C ILE A 133 -6.36 18.68 8.19
N PHE A 134 -7.51 18.93 7.55
CA PHE A 134 -8.31 20.12 7.78
C PHE A 134 -8.80 20.22 9.22
N LEU A 135 -9.30 19.13 9.80
CA LEU A 135 -9.81 19.09 11.17
C LEU A 135 -8.70 19.40 12.19
N VAL A 136 -7.53 18.80 12.04
CA VAL A 136 -6.36 19.05 12.88
C VAL A 136 -5.92 20.52 12.77
N TYR A 137 -5.79 21.03 11.54
CA TYR A 137 -5.48 22.44 11.30
C TYR A 137 -6.50 23.38 11.95
N PHE A 138 -7.79 23.12 11.74
CA PHE A 138 -8.87 23.92 12.30
C PHE A 138 -8.85 23.95 13.83
N CYS A 139 -8.59 22.80 14.48
CA CYS A 139 -8.46 22.73 15.94
C CYS A 139 -7.28 23.56 16.44
N PHE A 140 -6.12 23.49 15.79
CA PHE A 140 -4.96 24.32 16.14
C PHE A 140 -5.22 25.81 15.86
N ASN A 141 -5.92 26.15 14.78
CA ASN A 141 -6.25 27.52 14.44
C ASN A 141 -7.19 28.16 15.48
N MET A 142 -8.21 27.42 15.94
CA MET A 142 -9.07 27.88 17.05
C MET A 142 -8.28 28.12 18.33
N LEU A 143 -7.37 27.20 18.67
CA LEU A 143 -6.53 27.32 19.87
C LEU A 143 -5.60 28.54 19.78
N TYR A 144 -5.02 28.79 18.60
CA TYR A 144 -4.20 29.97 18.33
C TYR A 144 -4.98 31.28 18.51
N HIS A 145 -6.26 31.30 18.14
CA HIS A 145 -7.15 32.44 18.34
C HIS A 145 -7.80 32.49 19.74
N GLY A 146 -7.31 31.70 20.70
CA GLY A 146 -7.74 31.74 22.10
C GLY A 146 -9.04 31.00 22.39
N THR A 147 -9.60 30.26 21.42
CA THR A 147 -10.77 29.41 21.63
C THR A 147 -10.30 28.01 22.00
N ASN A 148 -10.56 27.59 23.25
CA ASN A 148 -10.17 26.25 23.67
C ASN A 148 -11.03 25.17 23.00
N VAL A 149 -10.39 24.28 22.25
CA VAL A 149 -11.05 23.13 21.66
C VAL A 149 -11.28 22.09 22.75
N GLY A 150 -12.55 21.80 23.05
CA GLY A 150 -12.91 20.87 24.12
C GLY A 150 -12.26 19.50 23.96
N VAL A 151 -11.88 18.88 25.09
CA VAL A 151 -11.27 17.54 25.14
C VAL A 151 -11.98 16.49 24.27
N PRO A 152 -13.34 16.43 24.19
CA PRO A 152 -14.02 15.46 23.34
C PRO A 152 -13.66 15.56 21.85
N MET A 153 -13.39 16.76 21.33
CA MET A 153 -13.02 16.96 19.92
C MET A 153 -11.63 16.39 19.63
N TRP A 154 -10.67 16.60 20.53
CA TRP A 154 -9.33 16.01 20.42
C TRP A 154 -9.37 14.49 20.46
N VAL A 155 -10.12 13.92 21.41
CA VAL A 155 -10.31 12.48 21.53
C VAL A 155 -10.94 11.92 20.24
N ALA A 156 -11.99 12.55 19.71
CA ALA A 156 -12.62 12.14 18.46
C ALA A 156 -11.66 12.21 17.27
N THR A 157 -10.85 13.26 17.19
CA THR A 157 -9.85 13.44 16.11
C THR A 157 -8.79 12.35 16.15
N VAL A 158 -8.21 12.08 17.32
CA VAL A 158 -7.19 11.05 17.51
C VAL A 158 -7.76 9.65 17.25
N LEU A 159 -8.96 9.35 17.76
CA LEU A 159 -9.61 8.07 17.50
C LEU A 159 -9.94 7.88 16.01
N ASN A 160 -10.42 8.92 15.33
CA ASN A 160 -10.68 8.87 13.90
C ASN A 160 -9.40 8.58 13.11
N LEU A 161 -8.29 9.26 13.44
CA LEU A 161 -6.99 9.07 12.83
C LEU A 161 -6.49 7.62 13.01
N VAL A 162 -6.51 7.12 14.25
CA VAL A 162 -6.06 5.77 14.61
C VAL A 162 -6.90 4.70 13.94
N LEU A 163 -8.23 4.72 14.12
CA LEU A 163 -9.14 3.70 13.58
C LEU A 163 -9.08 3.64 12.05
N PHE A 164 -8.98 4.79 11.40
CA PHE A 164 -8.86 4.86 9.95
C PHE A 164 -7.57 4.21 9.46
N HIS A 165 -6.43 4.50 10.09
CA HIS A 165 -5.15 3.92 9.70
C HIS A 165 -5.08 2.42 10.00
N MET A 166 -5.69 1.96 11.10
CA MET A 166 -5.85 0.54 11.43
C MET A 166 -6.66 -0.21 10.37
N LEU A 167 -7.73 0.40 9.84
CA LEU A 167 -8.54 -0.22 8.80
C LEU A 167 -7.77 -0.33 7.48
N PHE A 168 -7.12 0.77 7.07
CA PHE A 168 -6.42 0.84 5.79
C PHE A 168 -5.13 0.01 5.78
N SER A 169 -4.50 -0.26 6.93
CA SER A 169 -3.34 -1.15 7.03
C SER A 169 -3.65 -2.59 6.60
N TYR A 170 -4.89 -3.06 6.84
CA TYR A 170 -5.34 -4.38 6.35
C TYR A 170 -5.98 -4.30 4.96
N MET A 171 -6.65 -3.19 4.63
CA MET A 171 -7.38 -3.08 3.37
C MET A 171 -6.45 -3.02 2.14
N TRP A 172 -5.36 -2.25 2.20
CA TRP A 172 -4.44 -2.12 1.07
C TRP A 172 -3.78 -3.44 0.66
N PRO A 173 -3.20 -4.23 1.59
CA PRO A 173 -2.71 -5.56 1.27
C PRO A 173 -3.80 -6.47 0.70
N GLN A 174 -5.04 -6.42 1.22
CA GLN A 174 -6.13 -7.24 0.70
C GLN A 174 -6.53 -6.83 -0.74
N ILE A 175 -6.54 -5.54 -1.08
CA ILE A 175 -6.82 -5.09 -2.46
C ILE A 175 -5.79 -5.66 -3.45
N VAL A 176 -4.55 -5.83 -3.01
CA VAL A 176 -3.46 -6.32 -3.83
C VAL A 176 -3.40 -7.85 -3.88
N LEU A 177 -3.64 -8.52 -2.74
CA LEU A 177 -3.48 -9.96 -2.59
C LEU A 177 -4.74 -10.74 -2.92
N LEU A 178 -5.92 -10.15 -2.66
CA LEU A 178 -7.21 -10.80 -2.78
C LEU A 178 -8.02 -10.13 -3.89
N ASP A 179 -8.32 -10.88 -4.95
CA ASP A 179 -9.24 -10.43 -6.01
C ASP A 179 -10.69 -10.53 -5.53
N GLN A 180 -11.11 -9.57 -4.70
CA GLN A 180 -12.40 -9.56 -4.01
C GLN A 180 -13.12 -8.21 -4.15
N PRO A 181 -14.46 -8.19 -4.14
CA PRO A 181 -15.21 -6.95 -4.19
C PRO A 181 -15.01 -6.11 -2.92
N LEU A 182 -14.97 -4.79 -3.06
CA LEU A 182 -14.63 -3.85 -1.98
C LEU A 182 -15.47 -3.98 -0.70
N ARG A 183 -16.75 -4.33 -0.82
CA ARG A 183 -17.61 -4.56 0.35
C ARG A 183 -17.11 -5.73 1.20
N LEU A 184 -16.63 -6.78 0.54
CA LEU A 184 -16.04 -7.93 1.20
C LEU A 184 -14.68 -7.57 1.79
N THR A 185 -13.82 -6.87 1.03
CA THR A 185 -12.54 -6.35 1.51
C THR A 185 -12.71 -5.50 2.77
N LEU A 186 -13.71 -4.61 2.80
CA LEU A 186 -13.99 -3.76 3.96
C LEU A 186 -14.42 -4.58 5.17
N LYS A 187 -15.37 -5.51 4.99
CA LYS A 187 -15.82 -6.41 6.06
C LYS A 187 -14.67 -7.26 6.60
N ASN A 188 -13.85 -7.81 5.71
CA ASN A 188 -12.69 -8.62 6.05
C ASN A 188 -11.63 -7.81 6.78
N SER A 189 -11.36 -6.58 6.33
CA SER A 189 -10.41 -5.66 6.98
C SER A 189 -10.89 -5.25 8.38
N LEU A 190 -12.19 -4.97 8.56
CA LEU A 190 -12.78 -4.70 9.88
C LEU A 190 -12.65 -5.91 10.82
N ASN A 191 -12.94 -7.12 10.31
CA ASN A 191 -12.79 -8.33 11.09
C ASN A 191 -11.33 -8.58 11.49
N CYS A 192 -10.37 -8.37 10.57
CA CYS A 192 -8.94 -8.49 10.86
C CYS A 192 -8.49 -7.44 11.88
N MET A 193 -8.94 -6.19 11.74
CA MET A 193 -8.65 -5.11 12.67
C MET A 193 -9.10 -5.44 14.10
N ILE A 194 -10.29 -6.02 14.25
CA ILE A 194 -10.84 -6.40 15.56
C ILE A 194 -10.13 -7.66 16.10
N ALA A 195 -9.89 -8.66 15.26
CA ALA A 195 -9.25 -9.92 15.65
C ALA A 195 -7.77 -9.73 16.06
N PHE A 196 -7.05 -8.83 15.37
CA PHE A 196 -5.62 -8.58 15.55
C PHE A 196 -5.36 -7.12 15.94
N LEU A 197 -6.14 -6.62 16.90
CA LEU A 197 -6.07 -5.24 17.40
C LEU A 197 -4.64 -4.72 17.73
N PRO A 198 -3.75 -5.47 18.40
CA PRO A 198 -2.41 -4.95 18.72
C PRO A 198 -1.55 -4.73 17.47
N HIS A 199 -1.60 -5.63 16.49
CA HIS A 199 -0.88 -5.45 15.22
C HIS A 199 -1.49 -4.32 14.38
N ALA A 200 -2.82 -4.22 14.36
CA ALA A 200 -3.54 -3.11 13.74
C ALA A 200 -3.09 -1.75 14.30
N LEU A 201 -3.05 -1.64 15.63
CA LEU A 201 -2.64 -0.43 16.33
C LEU A 201 -1.16 -0.10 16.08
N ALA A 202 -0.28 -1.11 16.12
CA ALA A 202 1.14 -0.92 15.82
C ALA A 202 1.35 -0.38 14.39
N ALA A 203 0.68 -0.95 13.39
CA ALA A 203 0.75 -0.47 12.00
C ALA A 203 0.22 0.97 11.88
N ALA A 204 -0.92 1.28 12.52
CA ALA A 204 -1.47 2.63 12.52
C ALA A 204 -0.51 3.65 13.15
N LEU A 205 0.11 3.31 14.29
CA LEU A 205 1.09 4.17 14.95
C LEU A 205 2.32 4.42 14.08
N VAL A 206 2.84 3.39 13.41
CA VAL A 206 3.97 3.55 12.46
C VAL A 206 3.62 4.55 11.37
N THR A 207 2.46 4.39 10.72
CA THR A 207 2.03 5.29 9.65
C THR A 207 1.82 6.72 10.18
N ILE A 208 1.14 6.89 11.31
CA ILE A 208 0.86 8.21 11.90
C ILE A 208 2.15 8.93 12.31
N LEU A 209 3.06 8.23 13.00
CA LEU A 209 4.32 8.80 13.46
C LEU A 209 5.24 9.16 12.28
N PHE A 210 5.32 8.30 11.27
CA PHE A 210 6.12 8.57 10.08
C PHE A 210 5.62 9.80 9.32
N TRP A 211 4.32 9.87 9.01
CA TRP A 211 3.76 11.03 8.30
C TRP A 211 3.73 12.30 9.18
N GLY A 212 3.53 12.15 10.49
CA GLY A 212 3.65 13.25 11.44
C GLY A 212 5.06 13.85 11.45
N LEU A 213 6.10 13.00 11.45
CA LEU A 213 7.50 13.43 11.33
C LEU A 213 7.76 14.13 9.99
N VAL A 214 7.28 13.57 8.88
CA VAL A 214 7.40 14.19 7.54
C VAL A 214 6.80 15.60 7.53
N ILE A 215 5.62 15.79 8.13
CA ILE A 215 4.95 17.10 8.20
C ILE A 215 5.70 18.07 9.12
N LEU A 216 6.14 17.61 10.31
CA LEU A 216 6.85 18.44 11.29
C LEU A 216 8.23 18.91 10.78
N CYS A 217 8.88 18.12 9.92
CA CYS A 217 10.21 18.44 9.40
C CYS A 217 10.19 19.22 8.08
N MET A 218 9.07 19.80 7.65
CA MET A 218 9.02 20.63 6.43
C MET A 218 10.01 21.81 6.52
N PRO A 219 10.81 22.12 5.48
CA PRO A 219 10.76 21.56 4.11
C PRO A 219 11.57 20.28 3.90
N LEU A 220 12.46 19.91 4.83
CA LEU A 220 13.28 18.68 4.76
C LEU A 220 12.41 17.41 4.65
N GLY A 221 11.19 17.45 5.19
CA GLY A 221 10.17 16.41 5.04
C GLY A 221 9.87 16.02 3.60
N LEU A 222 9.99 16.93 2.62
CA LEU A 222 9.83 16.59 1.20
C LEU A 222 10.93 15.65 0.72
N LEU A 223 12.18 15.87 1.16
CA LEU A 223 13.28 14.95 0.85
C LEU A 223 13.08 13.60 1.53
N LEU A 224 12.60 13.59 2.79
CA LEU A 224 12.24 12.36 3.49
C LEU A 224 11.13 11.58 2.76
N MET A 225 10.13 12.29 2.21
CA MET A 225 9.08 11.69 1.40
C MET A 225 9.62 11.09 0.08
N LEU A 226 10.55 11.76 -0.58
CA LEU A 226 11.15 11.22 -1.81
C LEU A 226 12.03 9.99 -1.54
N VAL A 227 12.79 9.99 -0.44
CA VAL A 227 13.73 8.91 -0.10
C VAL A 227 13.03 7.73 0.58
N LEU A 228 12.26 7.98 1.64
CA LEU A 228 11.63 6.95 2.46
C LEU A 228 10.11 6.87 2.30
N GLY A 229 9.47 7.96 1.86
CA GLY A 229 8.00 8.18 1.82
C GLY A 229 7.08 6.97 1.97
N PHE A 230 6.46 6.55 0.89
CA PHE A 230 5.39 5.55 0.91
C PHE A 230 5.92 4.14 1.16
N TRP A 231 7.08 3.78 0.60
CA TRP A 231 7.59 2.42 0.63
C TRP A 231 8.07 1.99 2.03
N PHE A 232 8.79 2.85 2.77
CA PHE A 232 9.39 2.48 4.05
C PHE A 232 8.32 2.16 5.10
N GLN A 233 7.34 3.05 5.26
CA GLN A 233 6.21 2.80 6.16
C GLN A 233 5.36 1.63 5.66
N CYS A 234 5.21 1.46 4.34
CA CYS A 234 4.46 0.35 3.76
C CYS A 234 5.13 -0.99 4.10
N GLU A 235 6.46 -1.08 4.01
CA GLU A 235 7.21 -2.29 4.34
C GLU A 235 7.02 -2.68 5.80
N ILE A 236 7.21 -1.74 6.72
CA ILE A 236 7.06 -2.00 8.16
C ILE A 236 5.60 -2.40 8.47
N CYS A 237 4.62 -1.67 7.95
CA CYS A 237 3.21 -2.00 8.15
C CYS A 237 2.86 -3.36 7.56
N CYS A 238 3.33 -3.68 6.36
CA CYS A 238 3.13 -4.99 5.74
C CYS A 238 3.80 -6.11 6.54
N GLN A 239 5.00 -5.92 7.09
CA GLN A 239 5.64 -6.92 7.96
C GLN A 239 4.83 -7.20 9.23
N ILE A 240 4.20 -6.18 9.81
CA ILE A 240 3.35 -6.31 10.99
C ILE A 240 2.07 -7.12 10.65
N VAL A 241 1.39 -6.78 9.54
CA VAL A 241 0.06 -7.35 9.23
C VAL A 241 0.11 -8.61 8.37
N TYR A 242 1.21 -8.90 7.67
CA TYR A 242 1.28 -10.01 6.71
C TYR A 242 1.09 -11.37 7.38
N GLY A 243 1.63 -11.57 8.59
CA GLY A 243 1.42 -12.80 9.35
C GLY A 243 -0.06 -13.05 9.69
N ASP A 244 -0.79 -11.99 10.08
CA ASP A 244 -2.22 -12.06 10.35
C ASP A 244 -3.01 -12.40 9.08
N LEU A 245 -2.69 -11.72 7.97
CA LEU A 245 -3.33 -11.93 6.68
C LEU A 245 -3.10 -13.36 6.15
N ASN A 246 -1.87 -13.87 6.26
CA ASN A 246 -1.56 -15.25 5.86
C ASN A 246 -2.34 -16.26 6.72
N ARG A 247 -2.45 -16.02 8.03
CA ARG A 247 -3.21 -16.88 8.95
C ARG A 247 -4.71 -16.93 8.64
N VAL A 248 -5.30 -15.83 8.16
CA VAL A 248 -6.74 -15.75 7.88
C VAL A 248 -7.08 -16.23 6.46
N PHE A 249 -6.28 -15.86 5.47
CA PHE A 249 -6.59 -16.07 4.06
C PHE A 249 -5.78 -17.19 3.40
N HIS A 250 -4.85 -17.83 4.12
CA HIS A 250 -3.98 -18.88 3.60
C HIS A 250 -3.31 -18.45 2.28
N ILE A 251 -2.74 -17.25 2.31
CA ILE A 251 -2.22 -16.56 1.12
C ILE A 251 -1.08 -17.38 0.49
N GLU A 252 -0.19 -17.92 1.30
CA GLU A 252 0.94 -18.73 0.80
C GLU A 252 0.48 -20.04 0.19
N GLU A 253 -0.48 -20.73 0.83
CA GLU A 253 -1.03 -21.99 0.29
C GLU A 253 -1.79 -21.76 -1.02
N SER A 254 -2.56 -20.67 -1.12
CA SER A 254 -3.31 -20.35 -2.34
C SER A 254 -2.39 -19.97 -3.50
N ILE A 255 -1.31 -19.22 -3.24
CA ILE A 255 -0.29 -18.89 -4.24
C ILE A 255 0.49 -20.14 -4.67
N GLN A 256 0.85 -21.01 -3.72
CA GLN A 256 1.55 -22.25 -4.04
C GLN A 256 0.70 -23.13 -4.96
N LYS A 257 -0.60 -23.29 -4.66
CA LYS A 257 -1.54 -24.01 -5.53
C LYS A 257 -1.64 -23.41 -6.94
N LEU A 258 -1.60 -22.07 -7.05
CA LEU A 258 -1.61 -21.40 -8.35
C LEU A 258 -0.32 -21.66 -9.14
N HIS A 259 0.84 -21.63 -8.50
CA HIS A 259 2.11 -21.96 -9.15
C HIS A 259 2.17 -23.44 -9.57
N ASP A 260 1.72 -24.35 -8.72
CA ASP A 260 1.69 -25.78 -9.02
C ASP A 260 0.76 -26.06 -10.21
N ALA A 261 -0.40 -25.40 -10.26
CA ALA A 261 -1.33 -25.50 -11.40
C ALA A 261 -0.72 -24.94 -12.70
N GLN A 262 -0.03 -23.80 -12.65
CA GLN A 262 0.67 -23.25 -13.81
C GLN A 262 1.78 -24.17 -14.32
N LEU A 263 2.56 -24.74 -13.41
CA LEU A 263 3.61 -25.70 -13.76
C LEU A 263 3.00 -26.96 -14.37
N GLU A 264 1.88 -27.47 -13.85
CA GLU A 264 1.16 -28.58 -14.46
C GLU A 264 0.65 -28.26 -15.87
N GLU A 265 0.11 -27.07 -16.10
CA GLU A 265 -0.34 -26.62 -17.42
C GLU A 265 0.83 -26.53 -18.40
N GLU A 266 1.95 -25.93 -17.99
CA GLU A 266 3.18 -25.87 -18.79
C GLU A 266 3.70 -27.28 -19.12
N LEU A 267 3.75 -28.19 -18.15
CA LEU A 267 4.14 -29.58 -18.36
C LEU A 267 3.15 -30.35 -19.25
N ARG A 268 1.86 -30.01 -19.26
CA ARG A 268 0.86 -30.61 -20.17
C ARG A 268 1.03 -30.08 -21.59
N ALA A 269 1.29 -28.78 -21.75
CA ALA A 269 1.59 -28.15 -23.03
C ALA A 269 2.90 -28.70 -23.64
N GLU A 270 3.95 -28.88 -22.84
CA GLU A 270 5.20 -29.52 -23.27
C GLU A 270 5.03 -31.00 -23.63
N ARG A 271 4.11 -31.71 -22.95
CA ARG A 271 3.76 -33.10 -23.26
C ARG A 271 2.86 -33.25 -24.50
N GLY A 272 2.47 -32.17 -25.17
CA GLY A 272 1.76 -32.21 -26.45
C GLY A 272 0.35 -32.81 -26.39
N GLN A 273 -0.36 -32.70 -25.26
CA GLN A 273 -1.70 -33.27 -25.09
C GLN A 273 -2.85 -32.43 -25.70
N ASP A 274 -2.55 -31.53 -26.65
CA ASP A 274 -3.52 -30.72 -27.40
C ASP A 274 -3.62 -31.13 -28.88
N THR A 275 -3.68 -32.44 -29.16
CA THR A 275 -4.32 -32.92 -30.39
C THR A 275 -5.57 -33.71 -29.99
N PRO A 276 -6.78 -33.19 -30.26
CA PRO A 276 -7.98 -34.03 -30.25
C PRO A 276 -7.79 -35.09 -31.34
N GLU A 277 -7.81 -36.37 -30.97
CA GLU A 277 -7.95 -37.45 -31.94
C GLU A 277 -9.30 -37.25 -32.67
N GLU A 278 -9.24 -37.30 -34.01
CA GLU A 278 -10.35 -37.13 -34.95
C GLU A 278 -11.52 -38.09 -34.73
#